data_AF-A0A3P6RGI9-F1
#
_entry.id   AF-A0A3P6RGI9-F1
#
_cell.length_a   1.000
_cell.length_b   1.000
_cell.length_c   1.000
_cell.angle_alpha   90.00
_cell.angle_beta   90.00
_cell.angle_gamma   90.00
#
_symmetry.space_group_name_H-M   'P 1'
#
loop_
_entity.id
_entity.type
_entity.pdbx_description
1 polymer ?
#
loop_
_entity_poly.entity_id
_entity_poly.type
_entity_poly.pdbx_seq_one_letter_code
_entity_poly.pdbx_strand_id
1 'polypeptide(L)'
;MYQSHCRVVPTAEAETVLNLVNFVERLGSSTDAGLRGIASSLSMRKLIHIIRRDSLHHGELRELIENAALAKFLPSIVRLSFYSELDKTNFSTKDTLEDFSDDLSHLLGQSNKNGNAAMIPDILFYDNKEASAFFGPVPHMNVIQNMARDMRLGAHLLLIGNQGVGKNKITDRFLQLIQRPRQYMQLHRDTTVEALTMQTTVENGVLRYQDSALVRAAKAGHVLVVDEADKAPLHVIALFKSLLDSGE
;
A
#
# COMPACT_ATOMS: atom_id res chain seq x y z
N MET A 1 28.79 15.57 0.67
CA MET A 1 27.35 15.73 0.99
C MET A 1 26.49 14.49 0.73
N TYR A 2 27.06 13.35 0.28
CA TYR A 2 26.29 12.13 -0.04
C TYR A 2 26.32 11.03 1.05
N GLN A 3 27.24 11.11 2.02
CA GLN A 3 27.38 10.07 3.07
C GLN A 3 26.30 10.10 4.16
N SER A 4 25.52 11.17 4.27
CA SER A 4 24.48 11.31 5.29
C SER A 4 23.14 10.63 4.92
N HIS A 5 22.95 10.22 3.66
CA HIS A 5 21.67 9.67 3.17
C HIS A 5 21.60 8.13 3.24
N CYS A 6 22.75 7.43 3.32
CA CYS A 6 22.81 5.98 3.56
C CYS A 6 22.31 5.56 4.96
N ARG A 7 21.96 6.50 5.84
CA ARG A 7 21.48 6.20 7.20
C ARG A 7 19.98 5.92 7.30
N VAL A 8 19.21 6.11 6.22
CA VAL A 8 17.73 6.06 6.24
C VAL A 8 17.16 4.69 5.85
N VAL A 9 17.96 3.85 5.16
CA VAL A 9 17.62 2.46 4.80
C VAL A 9 18.85 1.58 5.03
N PRO A 10 18.96 0.87 6.17
CA PRO A 10 20.19 0.17 6.58
C PRO A 10 20.61 -1.00 5.67
N THR A 11 19.70 -1.50 4.83
CA THR A 11 19.83 -2.76 4.08
C THR A 11 19.94 -2.58 2.57
N ALA A 12 19.86 -1.34 2.06
CA ALA A 12 19.85 -1.09 0.62
C ALA A 12 21.27 -1.04 0.04
N GLU A 13 21.45 -1.62 -1.15
CA GLU A 13 22.70 -1.51 -1.92
C GLU A 13 22.95 -0.04 -2.30
N ALA A 14 24.09 0.50 -1.86
CA ALA A 14 24.43 1.91 -2.06
C ALA A 14 24.50 2.30 -3.55
N GLU A 15 24.88 1.36 -4.41
CA GLU A 15 24.91 1.53 -5.86
C GLU A 15 23.51 1.76 -6.44
N THR A 16 22.52 0.96 -6.01
CA THR A 16 21.12 1.05 -6.44
C THR A 16 20.50 2.40 -6.05
N VAL A 17 20.77 2.87 -4.83
CA VAL A 17 20.32 4.18 -4.35
C VAL A 17 20.91 5.31 -5.21
N LEU A 18 22.21 5.25 -5.49
CA LEU A 18 22.90 6.26 -6.30
C LEU A 18 22.38 6.27 -7.74
N ASN A 19 22.19 5.09 -8.34
CA ASN A 19 21.64 4.95 -9.68
C ASN A 19 20.23 5.54 -9.79
N LEU A 20 19.38 5.32 -8.79
CA LEU A 20 18.04 5.88 -8.72
C LEU A 20 18.06 7.41 -8.60
N VAL A 21 18.89 7.97 -7.72
CA VAL A 21 19.01 9.43 -7.55
C VAL A 21 19.53 10.07 -8.85
N ASN A 22 20.60 9.51 -9.44
CA ASN A 22 21.15 9.98 -10.71
C ASN A 22 20.14 9.88 -11.86
N PHE A 23 19.26 8.88 -11.85
CA PHE A 23 18.17 8.77 -12.81
C PHE A 23 17.16 9.92 -12.66
N VAL A 24 16.70 10.21 -11.45
CA VAL A 24 15.75 11.30 -11.19
C VAL A 24 16.37 12.67 -11.51
N GLU A 25 17.64 12.89 -11.17
CA GLU A 25 18.37 14.12 -11.53
C GLU A 25 18.46 14.29 -13.06
N ARG A 26 18.75 13.21 -13.79
CA ARG A 26 18.75 13.22 -15.27
C ARG A 26 17.39 13.60 -15.83
N LEU A 27 16.30 13.02 -15.32
CA LEU A 27 14.93 13.39 -15.72
C LEU A 27 14.64 14.87 -15.44
N GLY A 28 15.06 15.38 -14.28
CA GLY A 28 14.87 16.78 -13.88
C GLY A 28 15.70 17.78 -14.70
N SER A 29 16.88 17.37 -15.16
CA SER A 29 17.76 18.18 -16.02
C SER A 29 17.43 18.11 -17.52
N SER A 30 16.46 17.26 -17.90
CA SER A 30 16.09 17.06 -19.30
C SER A 30 15.43 18.30 -19.92
N THR A 31 15.63 18.47 -21.23
CA THR A 31 14.99 19.52 -22.03
C THR A 31 13.49 19.29 -22.19
N ASP A 32 13.02 18.04 -22.09
CA ASP A 32 11.61 17.69 -22.19
C ASP A 32 10.83 18.09 -20.92
N ALA A 33 9.79 18.92 -21.10
CA ALA A 33 8.89 19.33 -20.03
C ALA A 33 8.14 18.14 -19.40
N GLY A 34 7.83 17.10 -20.17
CA GLY A 34 7.19 15.89 -19.69
C GLY A 34 8.08 15.12 -18.71
N LEU A 35 9.37 14.96 -19.03
CA LEU A 35 10.34 14.29 -18.16
C LEU A 35 10.60 15.07 -16.87
N ARG A 36 10.68 16.42 -16.94
CA ARG A 36 10.76 17.26 -15.74
C ARG A 36 9.52 17.13 -14.85
N GLY A 37 8.34 17.02 -15.47
CA GLY A 37 7.10 16.73 -14.75
C GLY A 37 7.16 15.40 -13.99
N ILE A 38 7.66 14.35 -14.63
CA ILE A 38 7.86 13.04 -13.98
C ILE A 38 8.84 13.15 -12.81
N ALA A 39 9.97 13.82 -13.00
CA ALA A 39 10.96 14.03 -11.94
C ALA A 39 10.36 14.72 -10.71
N SER A 40 9.54 15.76 -10.93
CA SER A 40 8.85 16.46 -9.84
C SER A 40 7.85 15.57 -9.08
N SER A 41 7.28 14.56 -9.76
CA SER A 41 6.34 13.61 -9.16
C SER A 41 7.02 12.54 -8.30
N LEU A 42 8.32 12.29 -8.51
CA LEU A 42 9.14 11.31 -7.80
C LEU A 42 9.79 11.93 -6.56
N SER A 43 8.96 12.28 -5.57
CA SER A 43 9.43 12.85 -4.30
C SER A 43 10.40 11.93 -3.54
N MET A 44 11.23 12.50 -2.67
CA MET A 44 12.14 11.74 -1.79
C MET A 44 11.42 10.64 -0.99
N ARG A 45 10.18 10.87 -0.56
CA ARG A 45 9.37 9.87 0.14
C ARG A 45 9.08 8.66 -0.77
N LYS A 46 8.76 8.89 -2.04
CA LYS A 46 8.56 7.82 -3.02
C LYS A 46 9.86 7.06 -3.28
N LEU A 47 10.99 7.77 -3.42
CA LEU A 47 12.29 7.12 -3.64
C LEU A 47 12.68 6.23 -2.46
N ILE A 48 12.51 6.72 -1.23
CA ILE A 48 12.74 5.92 -0.02
C ILE A 48 11.84 4.69 0.00
N HIS A 49 10.56 4.83 -0.36
CA HIS A 49 9.64 3.70 -0.45
C HIS A 49 10.08 2.66 -1.49
N ILE A 50 10.45 3.11 -2.70
CA ILE A 50 10.94 2.24 -3.79
C ILE A 50 12.18 1.48 -3.33
N ILE A 51 13.15 2.17 -2.73
CA ILE A 51 14.40 1.55 -2.23
C ILE A 51 14.12 0.53 -1.12
N ARG A 52 13.24 0.87 -0.17
CA ARG A 52 12.87 -0.07 0.90
C ARG A 52 12.21 -1.34 0.35
N ARG A 53 11.38 -1.18 -0.69
CA ARG A 53 10.71 -2.29 -1.33
C ARG A 53 11.66 -3.16 -2.16
N ASP A 54 12.56 -2.56 -2.92
CA ASP A 54 13.61 -3.28 -3.65
C ASP A 54 14.60 -4.00 -2.71
N SER A 55 14.84 -3.45 -1.51
CA SER A 55 15.65 -4.12 -0.48
C SER A 55 15.00 -5.37 0.10
N LEU A 56 13.68 -5.52 0.02
CA LEU A 56 12.98 -6.74 0.40
C LEU A 56 12.84 -7.71 -0.77
N HIS A 57 12.58 -7.17 -1.97
CA HIS A 57 12.36 -7.94 -3.19
C HIS A 57 13.28 -7.41 -4.28
N HIS A 58 14.48 -7.98 -4.36
CA HIS A 58 15.46 -7.58 -5.35
C HIS A 58 14.98 -7.89 -6.77
N GLY A 59 15.04 -6.90 -7.65
CA GLY A 59 14.76 -7.07 -9.08
C GLY A 59 13.45 -6.45 -9.56
N GLU A 60 12.68 -5.82 -8.67
CA GLU A 60 11.42 -5.13 -9.01
C GLU A 60 11.60 -3.63 -9.26
N LEU A 61 12.81 -3.09 -9.05
CA LEU A 61 13.09 -1.67 -9.09
C LEU A 61 12.54 -0.97 -10.34
N ARG A 62 12.70 -1.59 -11.50
CA ARG A 62 12.19 -1.05 -12.77
C ARG A 62 10.67 -0.89 -12.73
N GLU A 63 9.94 -1.94 -12.36
CA GLU A 63 8.48 -1.91 -12.26
C GLU A 63 8.00 -0.89 -11.23
N LEU A 64 8.69 -0.76 -10.10
CA LEU A 64 8.38 0.21 -9.06
C LEU A 64 8.52 1.66 -9.56
N ILE A 65 9.55 1.95 -10.34
CA ILE A 65 9.76 3.27 -10.95
C ILE A 65 8.67 3.54 -11.99
N GLU A 66 8.35 2.56 -12.84
CA GLU A 66 7.29 2.67 -13.85
C GLU A 66 5.93 2.97 -13.21
N ASN A 67 5.59 2.25 -12.13
CA ASN A 67 4.37 2.46 -11.37
C ASN A 67 4.36 3.82 -10.65
N ALA A 68 5.47 4.21 -10.03
CA ALA A 68 5.59 5.49 -9.33
C ALA A 68 5.50 6.71 -10.26
N ALA A 69 5.98 6.57 -11.50
CA ALA A 69 5.90 7.55 -12.57
C ALA A 69 4.58 7.49 -13.35
N LEU A 70 3.71 6.51 -13.07
CA LEU A 70 2.48 6.26 -13.82
C LEU A 70 2.75 6.08 -15.33
N ALA A 71 3.83 5.39 -15.67
CA ALA A 71 4.38 5.31 -17.04
C ALA A 71 3.34 4.89 -18.10
N LYS A 72 2.46 3.94 -17.74
CA LYS A 72 1.38 3.45 -18.60
C LYS A 72 0.36 4.53 -19.01
N PHE A 73 0.26 5.62 -18.26
CA PHE A 73 -0.66 6.73 -18.51
C PHE A 73 0.03 7.94 -19.16
N LEU A 74 1.34 7.90 -19.35
CA LEU A 74 2.07 8.99 -20.00
C LEU A 74 1.70 9.09 -21.50
N PRO A 75 1.67 10.30 -22.08
CA PRO A 75 1.58 10.46 -23.53
C PRO A 75 2.69 9.69 -24.25
N SER A 76 2.40 9.15 -25.45
CA SER A 76 3.31 8.22 -26.15
C SER A 76 4.73 8.77 -26.32
N ILE A 77 4.88 10.05 -26.68
CA ILE A 77 6.19 10.69 -26.87
C ILE A 77 7.01 10.80 -25.58
N VAL A 78 6.35 11.17 -24.47
CA VAL A 78 6.99 11.28 -23.16
C VAL A 78 7.34 9.88 -22.65
N ARG A 79 6.46 8.91 -22.89
CA ARG A 79 6.67 7.51 -22.52
C ARG A 79 7.90 6.92 -23.19
N LEU A 80 8.08 7.15 -24.50
CA LEU A 80 9.27 6.70 -25.24
C LEU A 80 10.55 7.33 -24.69
N SER A 81 10.53 8.63 -24.42
CA SER A 81 11.68 9.34 -23.86
C SER A 81 12.01 8.86 -22.45
N PHE A 82 10.98 8.60 -21.64
CA PHE A 82 11.12 8.03 -20.30
C PHE A 82 11.75 6.63 -20.33
N TYR A 83 11.24 5.74 -21.19
CA TYR A 83 11.82 4.40 -21.34
C TYR A 83 13.25 4.45 -21.89
N SER A 84 13.56 5.37 -22.82
CA SER A 84 14.93 5.56 -23.30
C SER A 84 15.90 5.98 -22.19
N GLU A 85 15.47 6.81 -21.23
CA GLU A 85 16.28 7.13 -20.05
C GLU A 85 16.37 5.97 -19.06
N LEU A 86 15.28 5.21 -18.91
CA LEU A 86 15.22 4.05 -18.02
C LEU A 86 16.13 2.92 -18.54
N ASP A 87 16.19 2.69 -19.83
CA ASP A 87 17.04 1.65 -20.44
C ASP A 87 18.54 1.97 -20.35
N LYS A 88 18.91 3.25 -20.14
CA LYS A 88 20.29 3.66 -19.83
C LYS A 88 20.72 3.31 -18.41
N THR A 89 19.81 2.81 -17.57
CA THR A 89 20.09 2.41 -16.20
C THR A 89 20.22 0.89 -16.11
N ASN A 90 21.23 0.41 -15.37
CA ASN A 90 21.44 -1.03 -15.14
C ASN A 90 20.57 -1.53 -13.98
N PHE A 91 19.26 -1.27 -14.00
CA PHE A 91 18.36 -1.85 -13.00
C PHE A 91 18.20 -3.34 -13.28
N SER A 92 18.53 -4.18 -12.29
CA SER A 92 18.38 -5.63 -12.41
C SER A 92 16.91 -6.00 -12.58
N THR A 93 16.59 -6.77 -13.61
CA THR A 93 15.28 -7.40 -13.79
C THR A 93 15.45 -8.87 -13.41
N LYS A 94 14.98 -9.28 -12.24
CA LYS A 94 14.87 -10.71 -11.90
C LYS A 94 13.40 -11.09 -11.92
N ASP A 95 13.08 -12.19 -12.60
CA ASP A 95 11.77 -12.82 -12.54
C ASP A 95 11.68 -13.59 -11.21
N THR A 96 11.28 -12.91 -10.13
CA THR A 96 11.25 -13.53 -8.80
C THR A 96 9.89 -14.18 -8.55
N LEU A 97 9.81 -15.50 -8.73
CA LEU A 97 8.64 -16.33 -8.41
C LEU A 97 8.57 -16.75 -6.92
N GLU A 98 9.55 -16.39 -6.09
CA GLU A 98 9.74 -16.99 -4.75
C GLU A 98 9.13 -16.20 -3.56
N ASP A 99 8.52 -15.03 -3.76
CA ASP A 99 8.45 -14.06 -2.65
C ASP A 99 7.13 -14.00 -1.86
N PHE A 100 5.99 -14.37 -2.46
CA PHE A 100 4.69 -14.13 -1.80
C PHE A 100 4.49 -14.97 -0.53
N SER A 101 5.03 -16.20 -0.50
CA SER A 101 4.92 -17.06 0.69
C SER A 101 5.72 -16.51 1.87
N ASP A 102 6.86 -15.87 1.63
CA ASP A 102 7.69 -15.27 2.68
C ASP A 102 6.95 -14.10 3.33
N ASP A 103 6.39 -13.20 2.51
CA ASP A 103 5.61 -12.05 2.99
C ASP A 103 4.42 -12.47 3.84
N LEU A 104 3.66 -13.47 3.38
CA LEU A 104 2.54 -14.01 4.15
C LEU A 104 3.00 -14.63 5.46
N SER A 105 4.09 -15.40 5.46
CA SER A 105 4.61 -16.03 6.68
C SER A 105 5.07 -15.00 7.71
N HIS A 106 5.71 -13.92 7.26
CA HIS A 106 6.13 -12.81 8.11
C HIS A 106 4.92 -12.09 8.72
N LEU A 107 3.89 -11.78 7.93
CA LEU A 107 2.67 -11.12 8.42
C LEU A 107 1.85 -12.02 9.36
N LEU A 108 1.82 -13.33 9.10
CA LEU A 108 1.20 -14.32 9.98
C LEU A 108 1.92 -14.40 11.33
N GLY A 109 3.26 -14.32 11.34
CA GLY A 109 4.06 -14.29 12.56
C GLY A 109 3.77 -13.10 13.46
N GLN A 110 3.31 -11.98 12.89
CA GLN A 110 2.90 -10.77 13.63
C GLN A 110 1.45 -10.82 14.15
N SER A 111 0.64 -11.78 13.69
CA SER A 111 -0.75 -11.86 14.12
C SER A 111 -0.85 -12.34 15.56
N ASN A 112 -1.37 -11.49 16.44
CA ASN A 112 -1.63 -11.84 17.82
C ASN A 112 -2.77 -12.86 17.85
N LYS A 113 -2.49 -14.13 18.22
CA LYS A 113 -3.48 -15.24 18.26
C LYS A 113 -4.53 -15.08 19.38
N ASN A 114 -4.84 -13.85 19.76
CA ASN A 114 -5.85 -13.54 20.76
C ASN A 114 -7.25 -13.77 20.15
N GLY A 115 -7.67 -15.03 20.15
CA GLY A 115 -9.03 -15.55 20.34
C GLY A 115 -10.19 -15.12 19.43
N ASN A 116 -10.14 -13.97 18.75
CA ASN A 116 -11.30 -13.38 18.09
C ASN A 116 -11.32 -13.70 16.58
N ALA A 117 -11.28 -15.00 16.27
CA ALA A 117 -11.45 -15.50 14.90
C ALA A 117 -12.76 -15.03 14.25
N ALA A 118 -13.78 -14.69 15.06
CA ALA A 118 -15.08 -14.17 14.61
C ALA A 118 -15.03 -12.81 13.87
N MET A 119 -13.93 -12.05 13.98
CA MET A 119 -13.75 -10.79 13.26
C MET A 119 -12.99 -10.93 11.93
N ILE A 120 -12.70 -12.15 11.51
CA ILE A 120 -12.16 -12.47 10.18
C ILE A 120 -13.35 -12.82 9.29
N PRO A 121 -13.66 -12.04 8.24
CA PRO A 121 -14.74 -12.38 7.33
C PRO A 121 -14.44 -13.72 6.64
N ASP A 122 -15.40 -14.63 6.61
CA ASP A 122 -15.31 -15.83 5.77
C ASP A 122 -15.80 -15.49 4.36
N ILE A 123 -14.85 -15.32 3.43
CA ILE A 123 -15.14 -14.93 2.06
C ILE A 123 -14.92 -16.13 1.15
N LEU A 124 -15.96 -16.45 0.40
CA LEU A 124 -15.85 -17.41 -0.68
C LEU A 124 -15.09 -16.77 -1.84
N PHE A 125 -13.83 -17.19 -2.00
CA PHE A 125 -12.92 -16.70 -3.02
C PHE A 125 -12.61 -17.85 -4.00
N TYR A 126 -13.10 -17.73 -5.23
CA TYR A 126 -12.84 -18.72 -6.27
C TYR A 126 -11.43 -18.53 -6.82
N ASP A 127 -10.49 -19.29 -6.30
CA ASP A 127 -9.18 -19.44 -6.91
C ASP A 127 -9.25 -20.57 -7.94
N ASN A 128 -9.39 -20.21 -9.22
CA ASN A 128 -9.32 -21.20 -10.27
C ASN A 128 -7.84 -21.53 -10.53
N LYS A 129 -7.33 -22.48 -9.74
CA LYS A 129 -5.94 -22.93 -9.82
C LYS A 129 -5.54 -23.35 -11.24
N GLU A 130 -6.46 -23.97 -11.99
CA GLU A 130 -6.23 -24.39 -13.37
C GLU A 130 -6.08 -23.19 -14.32
N ALA A 131 -6.93 -22.17 -14.17
CA ALA A 131 -6.80 -20.94 -14.93
C ALA A 131 -5.53 -20.16 -14.56
N SER A 132 -5.12 -20.15 -13.28
CA SER A 132 -3.89 -19.48 -12.84
C SER A 132 -2.63 -20.15 -13.38
N ALA A 133 -2.64 -21.48 -13.55
CA ALA A 133 -1.52 -22.23 -14.11
C ALA A 133 -1.34 -21.99 -15.61
N PHE A 134 -2.42 -21.67 -16.33
CA PHE A 134 -2.39 -21.46 -17.79
C PHE A 134 -2.31 -19.99 -18.21
N PHE A 135 -2.98 -19.09 -17.48
CA PHE A 135 -3.06 -17.66 -17.80
C PHE A 135 -2.17 -16.77 -16.92
N GLY A 136 -1.42 -17.36 -15.98
CA GLY A 136 -0.63 -16.63 -14.99
C GLY A 136 -1.47 -16.17 -13.78
N PRO A 137 -0.84 -15.46 -12.81
CA PRO A 137 -1.53 -15.02 -11.61
C PRO A 137 -2.71 -14.09 -11.94
N VAL A 138 -3.86 -14.40 -11.37
CA VAL A 138 -5.10 -13.66 -11.63
C VAL A 138 -4.92 -12.20 -11.16
N PRO A 139 -5.45 -11.17 -11.86
CA PRO A 139 -5.15 -9.77 -11.54
C PRO A 139 -5.36 -9.35 -10.09
N HIS A 140 -6.34 -9.94 -9.41
CA HIS A 140 -6.60 -9.68 -7.99
C HIS A 140 -5.50 -10.22 -7.08
N MET A 141 -4.78 -11.27 -7.49
CA MET A 141 -3.72 -11.87 -6.70
C MET A 141 -2.44 -11.04 -6.74
N ASN A 142 -2.15 -10.38 -7.87
CA ASN A 142 -1.09 -9.37 -7.93
C ASN A 142 -1.38 -8.20 -6.97
N VAL A 143 -2.64 -7.79 -6.83
CA VAL A 143 -3.01 -6.75 -5.85
C VAL A 143 -2.76 -7.23 -4.42
N ILE A 144 -3.15 -8.46 -4.09
CA ILE A 144 -2.93 -9.04 -2.75
C ILE A 144 -1.44 -9.19 -2.44
N GLN A 145 -0.63 -9.60 -3.41
CA GLN A 145 0.83 -9.66 -3.29
C GLN A 145 1.41 -8.29 -2.98
N ASN A 146 1.02 -7.27 -3.74
CA ASN A 146 1.43 -5.88 -3.50
C ASN A 146 1.01 -5.40 -2.09
N MET A 147 -0.21 -5.72 -1.67
CA MET A 147 -0.69 -5.40 -0.32
C MET A 147 0.17 -6.06 0.78
N ALA A 148 0.56 -7.33 0.59
CA ALA A 148 1.41 -8.04 1.55
C ALA A 148 2.79 -7.36 1.69
N ARG A 149 3.43 -7.04 0.56
CA ARG A 149 4.74 -6.38 0.53
C ARG A 149 4.72 -5.01 1.19
N ASP A 150 3.76 -4.17 0.81
CA ASP A 150 3.64 -2.83 1.35
C ASP A 150 3.28 -2.88 2.86
N MET A 151 2.44 -3.84 3.29
CA MET A 151 2.12 -4.02 4.72
C MET A 151 3.32 -4.54 5.52
N ARG A 152 4.16 -5.41 4.94
CA ARG A 152 5.42 -5.88 5.57
C ARG A 152 6.37 -4.72 5.86
N LEU A 153 6.38 -3.70 5.01
CA LEU A 153 7.12 -2.45 5.21
C LEU A 153 6.49 -1.51 6.25
N GLY A 154 5.35 -1.89 6.83
CA GLY A 154 4.60 -1.06 7.77
C GLY A 154 3.82 0.07 7.08
N ALA A 155 3.59 -0.01 5.77
CA ALA A 155 2.82 1.02 5.07
C ALA A 155 1.31 0.89 5.33
N HIS A 156 0.62 2.02 5.30
CA HIS A 156 -0.83 2.08 5.29
C HIS A 156 -1.35 1.98 3.85
N LEU A 157 -2.30 1.07 3.61
CA LEU A 157 -2.75 0.72 2.27
C LEU A 157 -3.97 1.55 1.85
N LEU A 158 -3.96 2.06 0.62
CA LEU A 158 -5.09 2.74 -0.01
C LEU A 158 -5.47 2.03 -1.31
N LEU A 159 -6.70 1.53 -1.40
CA LEU A 159 -7.21 0.86 -2.60
C LEU A 159 -8.10 1.80 -3.41
N ILE A 160 -7.64 2.16 -4.61
CA ILE A 160 -8.37 3.02 -5.56
C ILE A 160 -8.83 2.20 -6.76
N GLY A 161 -10.08 2.39 -7.17
CA GLY A 161 -10.65 1.73 -8.33
C GLY A 161 -12.14 2.03 -8.47
N ASN A 162 -12.70 1.73 -9.64
CA ASN A 162 -14.11 1.96 -9.95
C ASN A 162 -15.04 1.21 -8.98
N GLN A 163 -16.30 1.65 -8.91
CA GLN A 163 -17.31 0.95 -8.11
C GLN A 163 -17.54 -0.48 -8.64
N GLY A 164 -17.69 -1.45 -7.75
CA GLY A 164 -18.01 -2.83 -8.11
C GLY A 164 -16.83 -3.73 -8.50
N VAL A 165 -15.58 -3.22 -8.52
CA VAL A 165 -14.39 -4.04 -8.90
C VAL A 165 -13.90 -5.02 -7.82
N GLY A 166 -14.60 -5.10 -6.68
CA GLY A 166 -14.29 -6.09 -5.63
C GLY A 166 -13.25 -5.69 -4.58
N LYS A 167 -12.98 -4.38 -4.39
CA LYS A 167 -12.01 -3.87 -3.39
C LYS A 167 -12.21 -4.46 -1.98
N ASN A 168 -13.45 -4.52 -1.52
CA ASN A 168 -13.77 -5.07 -0.20
C ASN A 168 -13.51 -6.59 -0.16
N LYS A 169 -13.83 -7.34 -1.23
CA LYS A 169 -13.53 -8.78 -1.31
C LYS A 169 -12.02 -9.06 -1.30
N ILE A 170 -11.23 -8.26 -2.01
CA ILE A 170 -9.77 -8.37 -2.03
C ILE A 170 -9.18 -8.08 -0.64
N THR A 171 -9.66 -7.02 0.00
CA THR A 171 -9.23 -6.65 1.37
C THR A 171 -9.54 -7.77 2.35
N ASP A 172 -10.75 -8.29 2.31
CA ASP A 172 -11.20 -9.33 3.22
C ASP A 172 -10.41 -10.62 2.99
N ARG A 173 -10.15 -10.97 1.72
CA ARG A 173 -9.35 -12.14 1.37
C ARG A 173 -7.91 -12.01 1.87
N PHE A 174 -7.30 -10.84 1.70
CA PHE A 174 -5.97 -10.57 2.23
C PHE A 174 -5.91 -10.73 3.76
N LEU A 175 -6.89 -10.18 4.48
CA LEU A 175 -6.97 -10.31 5.94
C LEU A 175 -7.19 -11.75 6.41
N GLN A 176 -7.96 -12.54 5.65
CA GLN A 176 -8.12 -13.97 5.87
C GLN A 176 -6.78 -14.72 5.71
N LEU A 177 -5.98 -14.37 4.69
CA LEU A 177 -4.68 -15.00 4.43
C LEU A 177 -3.67 -14.71 5.55
N ILE A 178 -3.65 -13.49 6.09
CA ILE A 178 -2.74 -13.11 7.19
C ILE A 178 -3.33 -13.35 8.59
N GLN A 179 -4.54 -13.91 8.66
CA GLN A 179 -5.27 -14.19 9.89
C GLN A 179 -5.33 -13.01 10.86
N ARG A 180 -5.55 -11.78 10.34
CA ARG A 180 -5.67 -10.58 11.17
C ARG A 180 -7.13 -10.13 11.24
N PRO A 181 -7.72 -10.02 12.45
CA PRO A 181 -9.08 -9.53 12.61
C PRO A 181 -9.17 -8.07 12.18
N ARG A 182 -10.33 -7.69 11.63
CA ARG A 182 -10.62 -6.31 11.26
C ARG A 182 -11.71 -5.65 12.08
N GLN A 183 -11.57 -4.36 12.29
CA GLN A 183 -12.67 -3.46 12.63
C GLN A 183 -13.07 -2.71 11.36
N TYR A 184 -14.37 -2.59 11.11
CA TYR A 184 -14.89 -1.90 9.93
C TYR A 184 -15.50 -0.56 10.34
N MET A 185 -15.18 0.48 9.58
CA MET A 185 -15.78 1.81 9.71
C MET A 185 -16.10 2.35 8.33
N GLN A 186 -17.36 2.73 8.09
CA GLN A 186 -17.75 3.43 6.88
C GLN A 186 -17.91 4.92 7.18
N LEU A 187 -17.30 5.76 6.35
CA LEU A 187 -17.39 7.20 6.50
C LEU A 187 -18.53 7.77 5.64
N HIS A 188 -19.12 8.85 6.14
CA HIS A 188 -20.20 9.57 5.52
C HIS A 188 -19.94 11.08 5.57
N ARG A 189 -20.71 11.85 4.78
CA ARG A 189 -20.62 13.32 4.76
C ARG A 189 -20.92 13.95 6.12
N ASP A 190 -21.69 13.27 6.96
CA ASP A 190 -22.08 13.73 8.28
C ASP A 190 -21.26 13.08 9.41
N THR A 191 -20.20 12.32 9.08
CA THR A 191 -19.32 11.75 10.11
C THR A 191 -18.65 12.87 10.91
N THR A 192 -18.78 12.81 12.23
CA THR A 192 -18.17 13.74 13.16
C THR A 192 -16.88 13.19 13.74
N VAL A 193 -16.05 14.06 14.32
CA VAL A 193 -14.85 13.65 15.08
C VAL A 193 -15.24 12.76 16.27
N GLU A 194 -16.34 13.08 16.94
CA GLU A 194 -16.82 12.30 18.08
C GLU A 194 -17.12 10.85 17.69
N ALA A 195 -17.73 10.61 16.52
CA ALA A 195 -18.01 9.28 16.00
C ALA A 195 -16.75 8.43 15.77
N LEU A 196 -15.58 9.06 15.60
CA LEU A 196 -14.29 8.35 15.53
C LEU A 196 -13.81 7.87 16.91
N THR A 197 -14.34 8.41 18.01
CA THR A 197 -13.93 8.06 19.37
C THR A 197 -14.95 7.16 20.06
N MET A 198 -16.24 7.49 19.90
CA MET A 198 -17.34 6.86 20.61
C MET A 198 -18.50 6.61 19.66
N GLN A 199 -19.16 5.48 19.84
CA GLN A 199 -20.39 5.14 19.17
C GLN A 199 -21.50 5.00 20.21
N THR A 200 -22.62 5.67 19.97
CA THR A 200 -23.80 5.57 20.82
C THR A 200 -24.75 4.55 20.20
N THR A 201 -25.12 3.53 20.97
CA THR A 201 -26.10 2.51 20.58
C THR A 201 -27.28 2.54 21.54
N VAL A 202 -28.48 2.19 21.04
CA VAL A 202 -29.65 2.00 21.89
C VAL A 202 -29.85 0.51 22.08
N GLU A 203 -29.70 0.04 23.31
CA GLU A 203 -29.92 -1.36 23.67
C GLU A 203 -31.04 -1.41 24.71
N ASN A 204 -32.14 -2.10 24.39
CA ASN A 204 -33.32 -2.22 25.26
C ASN A 204 -33.86 -0.86 25.77
N GLY A 205 -33.83 0.17 24.93
CA GLY A 205 -34.31 1.52 25.26
C GLY A 205 -33.34 2.36 26.10
N VAL A 206 -32.13 1.87 26.38
CA VAL A 206 -31.09 2.60 27.11
C VAL A 206 -29.96 2.99 26.16
N LEU A 207 -29.52 4.26 26.24
CA LEU A 207 -28.34 4.74 25.54
C LEU A 207 -27.09 4.11 26.16
N ARG A 208 -26.32 3.40 25.34
CA ARG A 208 -25.00 2.90 25.68
C ARG A 208 -23.95 3.59 24.83
N TYR A 209 -22.87 3.97 25.50
CA TYR A 209 -21.68 4.53 24.88
C TYR A 209 -20.63 3.44 24.78
N GLN A 210 -20.16 3.18 23.57
CA GLN A 210 -19.18 2.16 23.27
C GLN A 210 -17.99 2.79 22.52
N ASP A 211 -16.80 2.22 22.70
CA ASP A 211 -15.64 2.61 21.90
C ASP A 211 -15.94 2.47 20.41
N SER A 212 -15.52 3.43 19.59
CA SER A 212 -15.66 3.32 18.14
C SER A 212 -14.84 2.16 17.55
N ALA A 213 -15.10 1.81 16.28
CA ALA A 213 -14.28 0.83 15.56
C ALA A 213 -12.80 1.22 15.50
N LEU A 214 -12.47 2.51 15.39
CA LEU A 214 -11.09 3.02 15.41
C LEU A 214 -10.43 2.76 16.78
N VAL A 215 -11.12 3.13 17.86
CA VAL A 215 -10.59 2.96 19.23
C VAL A 215 -10.41 1.49 19.58
N ARG A 216 -11.38 0.63 19.23
CA ARG A 216 -11.26 -0.81 19.41
C ARG A 216 -10.12 -1.41 18.61
N ALA A 217 -9.90 -0.94 17.37
CA ALA A 217 -8.79 -1.39 16.54
C ALA A 217 -7.44 -1.04 17.16
N ALA A 218 -7.28 0.21 17.59
CA ALA A 218 -6.07 0.70 18.24
C ALA A 218 -5.78 -0.07 19.55
N LYS A 219 -6.78 -0.23 20.43
CA LYS A 219 -6.61 -0.96 21.70
C LYS A 219 -6.24 -2.43 21.52
N ALA A 220 -6.78 -3.09 20.49
CA ALA A 220 -6.61 -4.52 20.29
C ALA A 220 -5.51 -4.88 19.27
N GLY A 221 -4.90 -3.89 18.60
CA GLY A 221 -3.92 -4.11 17.52
C GLY A 221 -4.55 -4.72 16.25
N HIS A 222 -5.86 -4.54 16.06
CA HIS A 222 -6.58 -5.05 14.89
C HIS A 222 -6.41 -4.14 13.68
N VAL A 223 -6.65 -4.68 12.49
CA VAL A 223 -6.64 -3.86 11.27
C VAL A 223 -7.92 -3.04 11.21
N LEU A 224 -7.81 -1.71 11.06
CA LEU A 224 -8.96 -0.88 10.75
C LEU A 224 -9.16 -0.82 9.23
N VAL A 225 -10.34 -1.21 8.76
CA VAL A 225 -10.77 -1.01 7.36
C VAL A 225 -11.73 0.17 7.33
N VAL A 226 -11.33 1.22 6.61
CA VAL A 226 -12.12 2.44 6.42
C VAL A 226 -12.67 2.46 5.00
N ASP A 227 -13.99 2.48 4.85
CA ASP A 227 -14.66 2.57 3.54
C ASP A 227 -15.26 3.97 3.31
N GLU A 228 -15.40 4.34 2.04
CA GLU A 228 -15.99 5.62 1.60
C GLU A 228 -15.33 6.88 2.18
N ALA A 229 -14.01 6.83 2.41
CA ALA A 229 -13.25 7.97 2.95
C ALA A 229 -13.30 9.22 2.06
N ASP A 230 -13.57 9.08 0.77
CA ASP A 230 -13.80 10.19 -0.16
C ASP A 230 -15.06 11.01 0.18
N LYS A 231 -16.01 10.43 0.93
CA LYS A 231 -17.24 11.11 1.34
C LYS A 231 -17.12 11.88 2.65
N ALA A 232 -16.08 11.64 3.44
CA ALA A 232 -15.96 12.22 4.77
C ALA A 232 -15.58 13.71 4.72
N PRO A 233 -15.97 14.51 5.73
CA PRO A 233 -15.50 15.88 5.86
C PRO A 233 -13.97 15.99 5.94
N LEU A 234 -13.42 17.11 5.44
CA LEU A 234 -11.97 17.35 5.44
C LEU A 234 -11.35 17.24 6.84
N HIS A 235 -12.05 17.70 7.88
CA HIS A 235 -11.56 17.65 9.26
C HIS A 235 -11.47 16.22 9.82
N VAL A 236 -12.33 15.30 9.37
CA VAL A 236 -12.26 13.87 9.69
C VAL A 236 -11.03 13.24 9.02
N ILE A 237 -10.81 13.54 7.74
CA ILE A 237 -9.67 13.02 6.99
C ILE A 237 -8.33 13.56 7.53
N ALA A 238 -8.30 14.83 7.96
CA ALA A 238 -7.12 15.42 8.60
C ALA A 238 -6.71 14.68 9.90
N LEU A 239 -7.68 14.18 10.65
CA LEU A 239 -7.44 13.35 11.83
C LEU A 239 -6.79 12.03 11.47
N PHE A 240 -7.32 11.30 10.48
CA PHE A 240 -6.67 10.09 9.99
C PHE A 240 -5.25 10.36 9.52
N LYS A 241 -5.04 11.43 8.74
CA LYS A 241 -3.69 11.81 8.32
C LYS A 241 -2.74 12.02 9.51
N SER A 242 -3.20 12.72 10.55
CA SER A 242 -2.41 12.98 11.75
C SER A 242 -2.04 11.69 12.49
N LEU A 243 -2.97 10.73 12.57
CA LEU A 243 -2.71 9.41 13.14
C LEU A 243 -1.68 8.63 12.32
N LEU A 244 -1.80 8.64 10.99
CA LEU A 244 -0.88 7.95 10.08
C LEU A 244 0.53 8.56 10.11
N ASP A 245 0.65 9.88 10.27
CA ASP A 245 1.94 10.57 10.35
C ASP A 245 2.63 10.37 11.72
N SER A 246 1.86 10.17 12.80
CA SER A 246 2.39 10.08 14.17
C SER A 246 2.94 8.69 14.50
N GLY A 247 2.48 7.64 13.82
CA GLY A 247 3.00 6.27 13.99
C GLY A 247 2.75 5.66 15.39
N GLU A 248 1.93 6.31 16.22
CA GLU A 248 1.49 5.89 17.56
C GLU A 248 0.05 5.36 17.55
#